data_AF-A0A401PLM1-F1
#
_entry.id   AF-A0A401PLM1-F1
#
_cell.length_a   1.000
_cell.length_b   1.000
_cell.length_c   1.000
_cell.angle_alpha   90.00
_cell.angle_beta   90.00
_cell.angle_gamma   90.00
#
_symmetry.space_group_name_H-M   'P 1'
#
loop_
_entity.id
_entity.type
_entity.pdbx_description
1 polymer ?
#
loop_
_entity_poly.entity_id
_entity_poly.type
_entity_poly.pdbx_seq_one_letter_code
_entity_poly.pdbx_strand_id
1 'polypeptide(L)'
;MPLAPSFLKMTIVWAITANGVALMSLEETIRMNPPTDIKIAPGRLGEYIVSWSGNCTCTNGIYYHFNHRYLGSKDPEKHDENAMLIQTHEVKLDVELDRGIFVQIQLYQANEEISSNWTETIFHPSRDSFAPVDNLTCIFDDNYMNCTWNITENAPQDAEHFLSYRMENANDINNCTNYQRDEQGNVACRGHKYEKNLVSKLNICVSESSNRTKLPYCRNIIPAFYYKLDTPINITINKDTNEVEWKLPKMHYSDSCYTYEINLTDWSDPTPKVKNVSSTKYVISRDHEKRYSVQVRGTVNRDCHESLFWSEWSKPFHIEPDAKVFDLLTILAAVGVFFVGTVLVLIFFCTRFKLWSKVCQPIPDPKGKFNGLFEDYDGDFQKWINKNPILMTKTEECIPVIVKEV
;
A
#
# COMPACT_ATOMS: atom_id res chain seq x y z
N MET A 1 -103.12 -33.60 -24.12
CA MET A 1 -103.10 -32.15 -24.45
C MET A 1 -103.67 -31.41 -23.26
N PRO A 2 -103.13 -30.27 -22.78
CA PRO A 2 -101.95 -29.50 -23.21
C PRO A 2 -100.93 -29.28 -22.06
N LEU A 3 -99.94 -28.44 -22.33
CA LEU A 3 -98.67 -28.22 -21.63
C LEU A 3 -98.77 -27.51 -20.27
N ALA A 4 -97.87 -27.90 -19.36
CA ALA A 4 -97.38 -27.08 -18.24
C ALA A 4 -95.84 -27.16 -18.20
N PRO A 5 -95.12 -26.08 -17.80
CA PRO A 5 -93.67 -26.00 -17.85
C PRO A 5 -93.04 -26.59 -16.58
N SER A 6 -91.91 -27.29 -16.70
CA SER A 6 -91.15 -27.78 -15.56
C SER A 6 -89.66 -27.49 -15.72
N PHE A 7 -89.13 -26.98 -14.61
CA PHE A 7 -87.75 -26.62 -14.28
C PHE A 7 -86.71 -27.74 -14.47
N LEU A 8 -85.45 -27.31 -14.28
CA LEU A 8 -84.19 -28.06 -14.08
C LEU A 8 -83.52 -28.56 -15.37
N LYS A 9 -82.21 -28.40 -15.55
CA LYS A 9 -81.17 -28.91 -14.66
C LYS A 9 -79.89 -28.06 -14.66
N MET A 10 -79.53 -27.55 -13.48
CA MET A 10 -78.14 -27.43 -13.06
C MET A 10 -77.54 -28.84 -13.02
N THR A 11 -76.50 -29.09 -13.79
CA THR A 11 -75.70 -30.32 -13.66
C THR A 11 -74.62 -30.09 -12.60
N ILE A 12 -74.88 -30.59 -11.41
CA ILE A 12 -73.85 -30.88 -10.39
C ILE A 12 -73.05 -32.07 -10.91
N VAL A 13 -71.78 -31.84 -11.25
CA VAL A 13 -70.83 -32.92 -11.52
C VAL A 13 -70.33 -33.45 -10.17
N TRP A 14 -70.64 -34.71 -9.90
CA TRP A 14 -70.21 -35.44 -8.72
C TRP A 14 -68.72 -35.79 -8.81
N ALA A 15 -67.98 -35.47 -7.75
CA ALA A 15 -66.67 -36.03 -7.49
C ALA A 15 -66.81 -37.52 -7.13
N ILE A 16 -66.07 -38.38 -7.84
CA ILE A 16 -65.99 -39.82 -7.54
C ILE A 16 -64.98 -40.01 -6.41
N THR A 17 -65.40 -40.65 -5.32
CA THR A 17 -64.51 -41.24 -4.32
C THR A 17 -64.65 -42.75 -4.39
N ALA A 18 -63.52 -43.45 -4.56
CA ALA A 18 -63.39 -44.85 -4.22
C ALA A 18 -62.19 -44.96 -3.29
N ASN A 19 -62.45 -45.38 -2.05
CA ASN A 19 -61.51 -45.53 -0.92
C ASN A 19 -61.11 -44.23 -0.20
N GLY A 20 -62.06 -43.60 0.51
CA GLY A 20 -61.91 -43.10 1.89
C GLY A 20 -60.73 -42.19 2.30
N VAL A 21 -59.87 -41.75 1.40
CA VAL A 21 -58.82 -40.75 1.63
C VAL A 21 -59.09 -39.66 0.60
N ALA A 22 -59.41 -38.46 1.07
CA ALA A 22 -59.42 -37.31 0.19
C ALA A 22 -58.03 -37.21 -0.45
N LEU A 23 -57.96 -37.31 -1.78
CA LEU A 23 -56.75 -36.93 -2.51
C LEU A 23 -56.58 -35.43 -2.26
N MET A 24 -55.74 -35.08 -1.30
CA MET A 24 -55.40 -33.70 -0.98
C MET A 24 -54.89 -33.02 -2.24
N SER A 25 -55.25 -31.75 -2.44
CA SER A 25 -54.67 -30.99 -3.54
C SER A 25 -53.15 -30.90 -3.37
N LEU A 26 -52.43 -30.68 -4.47
CA LEU A 26 -50.98 -30.49 -4.42
C LEU A 26 -50.61 -29.29 -3.52
N GLU A 27 -51.41 -28.23 -3.58
CA GLU A 27 -51.29 -27.05 -2.72
C GLU A 27 -51.44 -27.37 -1.23
N GLU A 28 -52.50 -28.12 -0.86
CA GLU A 28 -52.72 -28.56 0.52
C GLU A 28 -51.61 -29.49 0.99
N THR A 29 -51.12 -30.36 0.11
CA THR A 29 -50.04 -31.30 0.42
C THR A 29 -48.74 -30.53 0.73
N ILE A 30 -48.38 -29.52 -0.08
CA ILE A 30 -47.19 -28.72 0.15
C ILE A 30 -47.31 -27.89 1.44
N ARG A 31 -48.47 -27.24 1.66
CA ARG A 31 -48.69 -26.42 2.86
C ARG A 31 -48.67 -27.22 4.16
N MET A 32 -49.10 -28.47 4.13
CA MET A 32 -49.14 -29.36 5.29
C MET A 32 -47.81 -30.08 5.58
N ASN A 33 -46.84 -30.03 4.66
CA ASN A 33 -45.56 -30.74 4.81
C ASN A 33 -44.35 -29.77 4.75
N PRO A 34 -44.27 -28.76 5.63
CA PRO A 34 -43.05 -27.97 5.75
C PRO A 34 -41.88 -28.88 6.21
N PRO A 35 -40.63 -28.56 5.83
CA PRO A 35 -39.46 -29.28 6.31
C PRO A 35 -39.36 -29.22 7.85
N THR A 36 -38.77 -30.22 8.48
CA THR A 36 -38.66 -30.32 9.95
C THR A 36 -37.26 -30.77 10.36
N ASP A 37 -36.96 -30.72 11.67
CA ASP A 37 -35.74 -31.29 12.25
C ASP A 37 -34.46 -30.78 11.56
N ILE A 38 -34.35 -29.46 11.41
CA ILE A 38 -33.18 -28.82 10.82
C ILE A 38 -32.00 -29.03 11.76
N LYS A 39 -30.94 -29.64 11.25
CA LYS A 39 -29.72 -29.98 11.97
C LYS A 39 -28.50 -29.39 11.26
N ILE A 40 -27.43 -29.20 12.03
CA ILE A 40 -26.12 -28.80 11.51
C ILE A 40 -25.06 -29.78 11.99
N ALA A 41 -24.20 -30.21 11.08
CA ALA A 41 -23.07 -31.07 11.37
C ALA A 41 -21.79 -30.50 10.72
N PRO A 42 -20.60 -30.70 11.33
CA PRO A 42 -19.34 -30.35 10.69
C PRO A 42 -19.15 -31.13 9.37
N GLY A 43 -18.74 -30.44 8.31
CA GLY A 43 -18.34 -31.01 7.03
C GLY A 43 -16.82 -30.99 6.86
N ARG A 44 -16.35 -30.45 5.74
CA ARG A 44 -14.92 -30.12 5.54
C ARG A 44 -14.48 -28.96 6.45
N LEU A 45 -13.19 -28.62 6.43
CA LEU A 45 -12.65 -27.50 7.21
C LEU A 45 -13.39 -26.18 6.89
N GLY A 46 -14.06 -25.60 7.89
CA GLY A 46 -14.87 -24.37 7.77
C GLY A 46 -16.21 -24.54 7.05
N GLU A 47 -16.56 -25.78 6.66
CA GLU A 47 -17.81 -26.14 6.01
C GLU A 47 -18.73 -26.83 7.00
N TYR A 48 -20.02 -26.52 6.93
CA TYR A 48 -21.06 -27.16 7.72
C TYR A 48 -22.15 -27.71 6.80
N ILE A 49 -22.63 -28.89 7.15
CA ILE A 49 -23.72 -29.57 6.46
C ILE A 49 -25.00 -29.27 7.23
N VAL A 50 -25.91 -28.52 6.62
CA VAL A 50 -27.25 -28.29 7.16
C VAL A 50 -28.19 -29.30 6.50
N SER A 51 -28.89 -30.09 7.31
CA SER A 51 -29.80 -31.13 6.83
C SER A 51 -31.17 -31.02 7.50
N TRP A 52 -32.19 -31.56 6.87
CA TRP A 52 -33.57 -31.51 7.36
C TRP A 52 -34.34 -32.77 6.98
N SER A 53 -35.41 -33.03 7.72
CA SER A 53 -36.37 -34.08 7.43
C SER A 53 -37.56 -33.52 6.66
N GLY A 54 -38.04 -34.27 5.66
CA GLY A 54 -39.21 -33.87 4.88
C GLY A 54 -39.66 -35.00 3.97
N ASN A 55 -40.90 -35.43 4.12
CA ASN A 55 -41.48 -36.54 3.37
C ASN A 55 -42.64 -36.03 2.51
N CYS A 56 -42.36 -35.27 1.45
CA CYS A 56 -43.36 -35.02 0.42
C CYS A 56 -43.21 -36.10 -0.65
N THR A 57 -44.20 -36.98 -0.81
CA THR A 57 -44.28 -37.97 -1.91
C THR A 57 -44.74 -37.30 -3.21
N CYS A 58 -44.17 -36.15 -3.49
CA CYS A 58 -44.74 -35.17 -4.39
C CYS A 58 -43.91 -35.15 -5.69
N THR A 59 -44.57 -34.91 -6.82
CA THR A 59 -44.06 -35.12 -8.18
C THR A 59 -42.88 -34.21 -8.58
N ASN A 60 -42.33 -34.43 -9.76
CA ASN A 60 -41.27 -33.61 -10.38
C ASN A 60 -41.57 -32.11 -10.30
N GLY A 61 -40.55 -31.30 -9.95
CA GLY A 61 -40.64 -29.84 -9.87
C GLY A 61 -40.67 -29.25 -8.45
N ILE A 62 -40.34 -30.06 -7.44
CA ILE A 62 -40.27 -29.65 -6.04
C ILE A 62 -38.82 -29.41 -5.61
N TYR A 63 -38.66 -28.32 -4.88
CA TYR A 63 -37.41 -27.82 -4.36
C TYR A 63 -37.62 -27.42 -2.90
N TYR A 64 -36.52 -27.30 -2.18
CA TYR A 64 -36.46 -26.57 -0.93
C TYR A 64 -35.92 -25.18 -1.22
N HIS A 65 -36.71 -24.17 -0.87
CA HIS A 65 -36.22 -22.80 -0.82
C HIS A 65 -35.52 -22.63 0.53
N PHE A 66 -34.20 -22.56 0.48
CA PHE A 66 -33.33 -22.43 1.65
C PHE A 66 -32.73 -21.03 1.70
N ASN A 67 -32.66 -20.46 2.89
CA ASN A 67 -32.05 -19.16 3.11
C ASN A 67 -31.29 -19.15 4.44
N HIS A 68 -30.16 -18.44 4.47
CA HIS A 68 -29.37 -18.28 5.68
C HIS A 68 -28.75 -16.88 5.78
N ARG A 69 -28.57 -16.42 7.02
CA ARG A 69 -27.91 -15.14 7.34
C ARG A 69 -27.16 -15.23 8.67
N TYR A 70 -26.12 -14.42 8.82
CA TYR A 70 -25.48 -14.23 10.13
C TYR A 70 -26.40 -13.49 11.10
N LEU A 71 -26.31 -13.84 12.39
CA LEU A 71 -27.02 -13.10 13.43
C LEU A 71 -26.52 -11.64 13.48
N GLY A 72 -27.45 -10.70 13.63
CA GLY A 72 -27.14 -9.27 13.67
C GLY A 72 -26.86 -8.62 12.31
N SER A 73 -26.94 -9.36 11.20
CA SER A 73 -26.93 -8.75 9.86
C SER A 73 -28.16 -7.84 9.70
N LYS A 74 -27.92 -6.52 9.58
CA LYS A 74 -28.96 -5.49 9.48
C LYS A 74 -29.45 -5.22 8.07
N ASP A 75 -28.95 -5.96 7.09
CA ASP A 75 -29.22 -5.71 5.67
C ASP A 75 -30.33 -6.65 5.17
N PRO A 76 -31.59 -6.17 5.05
CA PRO A 76 -32.70 -6.97 4.54
C PRO A 76 -32.60 -7.23 3.03
N GLU A 77 -31.78 -6.50 2.26
CA GLU A 77 -31.61 -6.74 0.81
C GLU A 77 -30.71 -7.97 0.53
N LYS A 78 -29.80 -8.31 1.45
CA LYS A 78 -29.00 -9.56 1.38
C LYS A 78 -29.77 -10.84 1.69
N HIS A 79 -31.05 -10.73 2.06
CA HIS A 79 -31.86 -11.90 2.35
C HIS A 79 -32.03 -12.77 1.11
N ASP A 80 -32.25 -12.20 -0.08
CA ASP A 80 -32.45 -12.96 -1.31
C ASP A 80 -31.13 -13.42 -1.99
N GLU A 81 -30.00 -12.77 -1.71
CA GLU A 81 -28.70 -13.17 -2.30
C GLU A 81 -28.24 -14.57 -1.86
N ASN A 82 -28.64 -15.01 -0.66
CA ASN A 82 -28.29 -16.32 -0.11
C ASN A 82 -29.40 -17.36 -0.30
N ALA A 83 -30.45 -17.03 -1.06
CA ALA A 83 -31.52 -17.95 -1.37
C ALA A 83 -31.03 -19.04 -2.34
N MET A 84 -31.31 -20.29 -1.99
CA MET A 84 -30.93 -21.45 -2.79
C MET A 84 -32.16 -22.32 -3.04
N LEU A 85 -32.31 -22.80 -4.27
CA LEU A 85 -33.27 -23.85 -4.62
C LEU A 85 -32.55 -25.19 -4.64
N ILE A 86 -32.93 -26.08 -3.72
CA ILE A 86 -32.21 -27.32 -3.44
C ILE A 86 -33.13 -28.51 -3.65
N GLN A 87 -32.63 -29.58 -4.26
CA GLN A 87 -33.40 -30.82 -4.46
C GLN A 87 -33.03 -31.92 -3.45
N THR A 88 -31.93 -31.76 -2.74
CA THR A 88 -31.44 -32.66 -1.69
C THR A 88 -32.00 -32.26 -0.32
N HIS A 89 -31.92 -33.16 0.66
CA HIS A 89 -32.27 -32.89 2.07
C HIS A 89 -31.11 -32.32 2.88
N GLU A 90 -30.09 -31.82 2.18
CA GLU A 90 -28.91 -31.22 2.79
C GLU A 90 -28.30 -30.15 1.89
N VAL A 91 -27.60 -29.20 2.50
CA VAL A 91 -26.79 -28.17 1.86
C VAL A 91 -25.47 -27.99 2.60
N LYS A 92 -24.42 -27.70 1.83
CA LYS A 92 -23.08 -27.44 2.37
C LYS A 92 -22.83 -25.94 2.37
N LEU A 93 -22.45 -25.40 3.51
CA LEU A 93 -22.25 -23.97 3.73
C LEU A 93 -20.88 -23.68 4.29
N ASP A 94 -20.17 -22.77 3.65
CA ASP A 94 -18.92 -22.20 4.15
C ASP A 94 -19.22 -20.94 4.97
N VAL A 95 -19.35 -21.11 6.29
CA VAL A 95 -19.82 -20.09 7.24
C VAL A 95 -18.96 -19.99 8.51
N GLU A 96 -18.89 -18.78 9.05
CA GLU A 96 -18.25 -18.47 10.35
C GLU A 96 -19.26 -18.75 11.49
N LEU A 97 -19.36 -20.01 11.92
CA LEU A 97 -20.41 -20.45 12.85
C LEU A 97 -20.31 -19.81 14.25
N ASP A 98 -19.13 -19.30 14.63
CA ASP A 98 -18.91 -18.56 15.88
C ASP A 98 -19.73 -17.26 15.95
N ARG A 99 -20.11 -16.69 14.81
CA ARG A 99 -20.99 -15.51 14.72
C ARG A 99 -22.47 -15.84 14.88
N GLY A 100 -22.80 -17.13 14.84
CA GLY A 100 -24.16 -17.65 14.77
C GLY A 100 -24.84 -17.39 13.43
N ILE A 101 -25.68 -18.34 13.03
CA ILE A 101 -26.46 -18.27 11.79
C ILE A 101 -27.95 -18.50 12.08
N PHE A 102 -28.79 -17.75 11.37
CA PHE A 102 -30.22 -18.00 11.25
C PHE A 102 -30.47 -18.72 9.92
N VAL A 103 -31.22 -19.81 9.97
CA VAL A 103 -31.57 -20.64 8.82
C VAL A 103 -33.08 -20.73 8.73
N GLN A 104 -33.60 -20.57 7.51
CA GLN A 104 -35.01 -20.83 7.22
C GLN A 104 -35.14 -21.65 5.94
N ILE A 105 -36.12 -22.54 5.94
CA ILE A 105 -36.37 -23.42 4.81
C ILE A 105 -37.87 -23.65 4.63
N GLN A 106 -38.30 -23.71 3.38
CA GLN A 106 -39.67 -24.10 3.03
C GLN A 106 -39.65 -25.03 1.82
N LEU A 107 -40.67 -25.87 1.71
CA LEU A 107 -40.93 -26.62 0.50
C LEU A 107 -41.49 -25.68 -0.57
N TYR A 108 -41.04 -25.81 -1.81
CA TYR A 108 -41.39 -24.93 -2.92
C TYR A 108 -41.62 -25.74 -4.20
N GLN A 109 -42.73 -25.49 -4.90
CA GLN A 109 -43.02 -26.06 -6.20
C GLN A 109 -42.92 -24.98 -7.28
N ALA A 110 -41.98 -25.17 -8.20
CA ALA A 110 -41.65 -24.14 -9.19
C ALA A 110 -42.76 -23.92 -10.24
N ASN A 111 -43.54 -24.95 -10.58
CA ASN A 111 -44.52 -24.85 -11.67
C ASN A 111 -45.76 -24.02 -11.30
N GLU A 112 -46.20 -24.11 -10.05
CA GLU A 112 -47.40 -23.43 -9.55
C GLU A 112 -47.07 -22.32 -8.55
N GLU A 113 -45.78 -22.09 -8.30
CA GLU A 113 -45.24 -21.12 -7.33
C GLU A 113 -45.83 -21.30 -5.91
N ILE A 114 -46.09 -22.54 -5.52
CA ILE A 114 -46.66 -22.87 -4.21
C ILE A 114 -45.53 -23.12 -3.22
N SER A 115 -45.64 -22.56 -2.02
CA SER A 115 -44.73 -22.83 -0.92
C SER A 115 -45.43 -23.33 0.34
N SER A 116 -44.71 -24.08 1.16
CA SER A 116 -45.10 -24.37 2.54
C SER A 116 -44.87 -23.15 3.44
N ASN A 117 -45.26 -23.26 4.71
CA ASN A 117 -44.74 -22.33 5.72
C ASN A 117 -43.22 -22.49 5.88
N TRP A 118 -42.57 -21.42 6.34
CA TRP A 118 -41.16 -21.45 6.71
C TRP A 118 -40.94 -22.23 8.00
N THR A 119 -39.91 -23.07 7.99
CA THR A 119 -39.33 -23.66 9.19
C THR A 119 -38.02 -22.95 9.47
N GLU A 120 -37.88 -22.41 10.68
CA GLU A 120 -36.78 -21.53 11.07
C GLU A 120 -36.01 -22.12 12.25
N THR A 121 -34.70 -21.88 12.27
CA THR A 121 -33.85 -22.26 13.40
C THR A 121 -32.63 -21.35 13.50
N ILE A 122 -32.03 -21.30 14.69
CA ILE A 122 -30.80 -20.55 14.96
C ILE A 122 -29.73 -21.52 15.44
N PHE A 123 -28.57 -21.46 14.80
CA PHE A 123 -27.38 -22.19 15.23
C PHE A 123 -26.35 -21.19 15.74
N HIS A 124 -26.14 -21.14 17.05
CA HIS A 124 -25.14 -20.28 17.70
C HIS A 124 -24.50 -21.05 18.86
N PRO A 125 -23.50 -21.91 18.58
CA PRO A 125 -22.79 -22.64 19.62
C PRO A 125 -22.15 -21.68 20.63
N SER A 126 -22.01 -22.12 21.89
CA SER A 126 -21.30 -21.32 22.90
C SER A 126 -19.85 -21.11 22.46
N ARG A 127 -19.24 -20.01 22.92
CA ARG A 127 -17.82 -19.73 22.68
C ARG A 127 -16.92 -20.88 23.15
N ASP A 128 -17.31 -21.56 24.24
CA ASP A 128 -16.59 -22.72 24.77
C ASP A 128 -16.73 -23.98 23.88
N SER A 129 -17.55 -23.95 22.83
CA SER A 129 -17.58 -25.04 21.84
C SER A 129 -16.44 -24.96 20.83
N PHE A 130 -15.75 -23.81 20.73
CA PHE A 130 -14.66 -23.59 19.77
C PHE A 130 -13.27 -23.72 20.41
N ALA A 131 -12.25 -23.87 19.58
CA ALA A 131 -10.85 -23.74 19.98
C ALA A 131 -10.66 -22.39 20.72
N PRO A 132 -9.89 -22.36 21.82
CA PRO A 132 -9.83 -21.21 22.74
C PRO A 132 -8.95 -20.08 22.18
N VAL A 133 -9.30 -19.58 20.99
CA VAL A 133 -8.61 -18.52 20.26
C VAL A 133 -9.58 -17.44 19.80
N ASP A 134 -9.08 -16.22 19.60
CA ASP A 134 -9.82 -15.13 18.96
C ASP A 134 -8.92 -14.23 18.10
N ASN A 135 -9.54 -13.24 17.45
CA ASN A 135 -8.87 -12.23 16.62
C ASN A 135 -8.00 -12.82 15.49
N LEU A 136 -8.39 -13.98 14.95
CA LEU A 136 -7.74 -14.57 13.77
C LEU A 136 -7.78 -13.57 12.60
N THR A 137 -6.59 -13.10 12.23
CA THR A 137 -6.39 -12.10 11.18
C THR A 137 -5.28 -12.59 10.26
N CYS A 138 -5.45 -12.42 8.95
CA CYS A 138 -4.46 -12.80 7.95
C CYS A 138 -4.16 -11.64 7.00
N ILE A 139 -2.90 -11.50 6.61
CA ILE A 139 -2.40 -10.58 5.61
C ILE A 139 -1.72 -11.42 4.54
N PHE A 140 -2.02 -11.12 3.28
CA PHE A 140 -1.43 -11.78 2.13
C PHE A 140 -0.46 -10.82 1.46
N ASP A 141 0.70 -11.32 1.08
CA ASP A 141 1.60 -10.66 0.16
C ASP A 141 1.79 -11.54 -1.08
N ASP A 142 2.74 -11.16 -1.93
CA ASP A 142 2.95 -11.76 -3.25
C ASP A 142 3.06 -13.28 -3.26
N ASN A 143 3.68 -13.87 -2.23
CA ASN A 143 3.89 -15.33 -2.17
C ASN A 143 3.63 -15.92 -0.79
N TYR A 144 3.27 -15.09 0.20
CA TYR A 144 3.17 -15.53 1.57
C TYR A 144 1.86 -15.10 2.23
N MET A 145 1.40 -15.96 3.11
CA MET A 145 0.31 -15.73 4.03
C MET A 145 0.90 -15.56 5.44
N ASN A 146 0.50 -14.48 6.11
CA ASN A 146 0.85 -14.18 7.49
C ASN A 146 -0.43 -14.08 8.30
N CYS A 147 -0.67 -15.03 9.19
CA CYS A 147 -1.83 -15.04 10.07
C CYS A 147 -1.43 -14.97 11.54
N THR A 148 -2.22 -14.27 12.35
CA THR A 148 -2.05 -14.13 13.79
C THR A 148 -3.37 -14.38 14.50
N TRP A 149 -3.31 -14.93 15.71
CA TRP A 149 -4.47 -15.11 16.59
C TRP A 149 -4.05 -14.94 18.05
N ASN A 150 -5.01 -14.63 18.92
CA ASN A 150 -4.77 -14.59 20.35
C ASN A 150 -5.27 -15.89 20.99
N ILE A 151 -4.53 -16.38 21.98
CA ILE A 151 -4.98 -17.47 22.86
C ILE A 151 -5.82 -16.85 23.98
N THR A 152 -7.02 -17.38 24.19
CA THR A 152 -7.96 -16.88 25.22
C THR A 152 -7.58 -17.39 26.60
N GLU A 153 -8.01 -16.69 27.66
CA GLU A 153 -7.74 -17.08 29.06
C GLU A 153 -8.26 -18.47 29.44
N ASN A 154 -9.27 -18.98 28.72
CA ASN A 154 -9.86 -20.30 28.94
C ASN A 154 -9.02 -21.44 28.37
N ALA A 155 -7.92 -21.13 27.67
CA ALA A 155 -7.06 -22.14 27.07
C ALA A 155 -6.31 -22.94 28.16
N PRO A 156 -6.27 -24.28 28.06
CA PRO A 156 -5.36 -25.09 28.86
C PRO A 156 -3.90 -24.65 28.69
N GLN A 157 -3.08 -24.77 29.74
CA GLN A 157 -1.67 -24.36 29.71
C GLN A 157 -0.83 -25.13 28.68
N ASP A 158 -1.26 -26.32 28.30
CA ASP A 158 -0.61 -27.21 27.34
C ASP A 158 -1.32 -27.26 25.97
N ALA A 159 -2.28 -26.36 25.72
CA ALA A 159 -3.05 -26.34 24.48
C ALA A 159 -2.19 -25.88 23.29
N GLU A 160 -1.94 -26.80 22.36
CA GLU A 160 -1.24 -26.48 21.12
C GLU A 160 -2.23 -26.21 19.98
N HIS A 161 -2.05 -25.05 19.33
CA HIS A 161 -2.92 -24.55 18.28
C HIS A 161 -2.29 -24.70 16.89
N PHE A 162 -3.09 -25.07 15.90
CA PHE A 162 -2.63 -25.30 14.53
C PHE A 162 -3.53 -24.60 13.53
N LEU A 163 -2.91 -23.93 12.56
CA LEU A 163 -3.62 -23.27 11.48
C LEU A 163 -3.71 -24.20 10.27
N SER A 164 -4.94 -24.42 9.82
CA SER A 164 -5.27 -25.13 8.58
C SER A 164 -6.11 -24.23 7.70
N TYR A 165 -6.00 -24.39 6.38
CA TYR A 165 -6.83 -23.65 5.44
C TYR A 165 -7.24 -24.50 4.24
N ARG A 166 -8.40 -24.14 3.69
CA ARG A 166 -9.04 -24.80 2.55
C ARG A 166 -9.60 -23.75 1.61
N MET A 167 -9.49 -23.99 0.30
CA MET A 167 -10.23 -23.18 -0.68
C MET A 167 -11.67 -23.69 -0.76
N GLU A 168 -12.66 -22.80 -0.90
CA GLU A 168 -14.11 -23.12 -0.90
C GLU A 168 -14.46 -24.34 -1.76
N ASN A 169 -13.89 -24.46 -2.96
CA ASN A 169 -14.17 -25.56 -3.90
C ASN A 169 -13.17 -26.72 -3.85
N ALA A 170 -12.18 -26.68 -2.96
CA ALA A 170 -11.15 -27.71 -2.85
C ALA A 170 -11.43 -28.67 -1.68
N ASN A 171 -11.06 -29.94 -1.90
CA ASN A 171 -11.03 -30.95 -0.84
C ASN A 171 -9.71 -30.92 -0.05
N ASP A 172 -8.65 -30.39 -0.66
CA ASP A 172 -7.31 -30.40 -0.06
C ASP A 172 -7.22 -29.40 1.10
N ILE A 173 -6.90 -29.93 2.28
CA ILE A 173 -6.58 -29.15 3.46
C ILE A 173 -5.07 -28.90 3.48
N ASN A 174 -4.69 -27.64 3.67
CA ASN A 174 -3.31 -27.21 3.74
C ASN A 174 -3.03 -26.75 5.17
N ASN A 175 -1.86 -27.08 5.70
CA ASN A 175 -1.47 -26.72 7.05
C ASN A 175 -0.35 -25.70 7.02
N CYS A 176 -0.35 -24.78 7.99
CA CYS A 176 0.77 -23.90 8.19
C CYS A 176 2.03 -24.71 8.55
N THR A 177 3.15 -24.31 7.97
CA THR A 177 4.47 -24.95 8.16
C THR A 177 5.40 -24.13 9.05
N ASN A 178 5.12 -22.84 9.21
CA ASN A 178 6.05 -21.86 9.79
C ASN A 178 5.35 -21.12 10.94
N TYR A 179 5.41 -21.69 12.14
CA TYR A 179 4.78 -21.12 13.32
C TYR A 179 5.71 -20.16 14.07
N GLN A 180 5.13 -19.08 14.58
CA GLN A 180 5.72 -18.29 15.66
C GLN A 180 5.07 -18.68 16.98
N ARG A 181 5.91 -18.91 17.99
CA ARG A 181 5.48 -19.30 19.34
C ARG A 181 5.74 -18.19 20.36
N ASP A 182 4.87 -18.13 21.36
CA ASP A 182 5.07 -17.41 22.62
C ASP A 182 5.06 -18.40 23.81
N GLU A 183 4.89 -17.89 25.03
CA GLU A 183 4.83 -18.72 26.24
C GLU A 183 3.54 -19.57 26.31
N GLN A 184 2.46 -19.15 25.65
CA GLN A 184 1.17 -19.85 25.62
C GLN A 184 1.04 -20.85 24.46
N GLY A 185 1.87 -20.75 23.43
CA GLY A 185 1.94 -21.74 22.34
C GLY A 185 2.10 -21.09 20.96
N ASN A 186 1.56 -21.75 19.94
CA ASN A 186 1.54 -21.18 18.58
C ASN A 186 0.53 -20.03 18.53
N VAL A 187 0.98 -18.83 18.13
CA VAL A 187 0.14 -17.61 18.02
C VAL A 187 0.17 -16.95 16.65
N ALA A 188 1.06 -17.40 15.77
CA ALA A 188 1.06 -16.95 14.39
C ALA A 188 1.56 -18.01 13.42
N CYS A 189 1.10 -17.90 12.18
CA CYS A 189 1.64 -18.54 11.00
C CYS A 189 2.34 -17.45 10.17
N ARG A 190 3.67 -17.51 10.01
CA ARG A 190 4.45 -16.45 9.34
C ARG A 190 5.21 -16.95 8.13
N GLY A 191 5.17 -16.19 7.04
CA GLY A 191 5.90 -16.52 5.81
C GLY A 191 5.48 -17.87 5.24
N HIS A 192 4.22 -18.27 5.41
CA HIS A 192 3.73 -19.51 4.83
C HIS A 192 3.48 -19.32 3.34
N LYS A 193 4.17 -20.11 2.52
CA LYS A 193 4.12 -19.99 1.08
C LYS A 193 2.69 -20.23 0.56
N TYR A 194 2.10 -19.23 -0.08
CA TYR A 194 0.75 -19.23 -0.63
C TYR A 194 0.78 -18.75 -2.09
N GLU A 195 1.06 -19.66 -3.03
CA GLU A 195 1.05 -19.39 -4.48
C GLU A 195 -0.30 -19.80 -5.11
N LYS A 196 -1.41 -19.35 -4.54
CA LYS A 196 -2.77 -19.69 -5.01
C LYS A 196 -3.56 -18.43 -5.38
N ASN A 197 -4.73 -18.64 -5.98
CA ASN A 197 -5.64 -17.59 -6.45
C ASN A 197 -6.04 -16.63 -5.30
N LEU A 198 -5.85 -15.32 -5.52
CA LEU A 198 -6.22 -14.27 -4.55
C LEU A 198 -7.73 -13.97 -4.51
N VAL A 199 -8.47 -14.36 -5.54
CA VAL A 199 -9.90 -14.09 -5.69
C VAL A 199 -10.76 -15.24 -5.11
N SER A 200 -10.18 -16.43 -4.95
CA SER A 200 -10.88 -17.57 -4.36
C SER A 200 -11.03 -17.42 -2.85
N LYS A 201 -12.23 -17.65 -2.34
CA LYS A 201 -12.51 -17.65 -0.89
C LYS A 201 -11.76 -18.78 -0.20
N LEU A 202 -11.16 -18.45 0.93
CA LEU A 202 -10.45 -19.34 1.84
C LEU A 202 -11.22 -19.47 3.14
N ASN A 203 -11.36 -20.69 3.60
CA ASN A 203 -11.68 -21.01 4.98
C ASN A 203 -10.36 -21.18 5.73
N ILE A 204 -10.04 -20.27 6.64
CA ILE A 204 -8.83 -20.32 7.47
C ILE A 204 -9.26 -20.60 8.89
N CYS A 205 -8.74 -21.66 9.47
CA CYS A 205 -9.22 -22.19 10.74
C CYS A 205 -8.04 -22.48 11.67
N VAL A 206 -8.23 -22.17 12.94
CA VAL A 206 -7.30 -22.54 14.02
C VAL A 206 -7.97 -23.61 14.89
N SER A 207 -7.29 -24.75 15.00
CA SER A 207 -7.75 -25.92 15.76
C SER A 207 -6.86 -26.14 16.98
N GLU A 208 -7.44 -26.70 18.05
CA GLU A 208 -6.71 -27.18 19.22
C GLU A 208 -6.36 -28.67 19.03
N SER A 209 -5.08 -29.04 19.16
CA SER A 209 -4.65 -30.44 18.97
C SER A 209 -5.02 -31.36 20.13
N SER A 210 -4.93 -30.83 21.36
CA SER A 210 -5.24 -31.54 22.61
C SER A 210 -6.72 -31.92 22.71
N ASN A 211 -7.62 -31.14 22.10
CA ASN A 211 -9.06 -31.33 22.23
C ASN A 211 -9.80 -31.35 20.89
N ARG A 212 -9.96 -32.56 20.33
CA ARG A 212 -10.67 -32.78 19.06
C ARG A 212 -12.19 -32.63 19.15
N THR A 213 -12.77 -32.47 20.34
CA THR A 213 -14.23 -32.23 20.46
C THR A 213 -14.58 -30.76 20.27
N LYS A 214 -13.60 -29.85 20.35
CA LYS A 214 -13.78 -28.43 20.08
C LYS A 214 -13.86 -28.20 18.57
N LEU A 215 -14.78 -27.34 18.16
CA LEU A 215 -14.86 -26.85 16.79
C LEU A 215 -13.67 -25.91 16.49
N PRO A 216 -13.12 -25.93 15.28
CA PRO A 216 -12.09 -24.97 14.90
C PRO A 216 -12.66 -23.55 14.87
N TYR A 217 -11.86 -22.55 15.27
CA TYR A 217 -12.20 -21.15 15.08
C TYR A 217 -11.85 -20.74 13.65
N CYS A 218 -12.86 -20.43 12.83
CA CYS A 218 -12.71 -20.26 11.39
C CYS A 218 -13.09 -18.86 10.92
N ARG A 219 -12.38 -18.36 9.90
CA ARG A 219 -12.66 -17.13 9.18
C ARG A 219 -12.71 -17.39 7.69
N ASN A 220 -13.66 -16.73 7.03
CA ASN A 220 -13.83 -16.79 5.58
C ASN A 220 -13.22 -15.53 4.97
N ILE A 221 -12.13 -15.71 4.22
CA ILE A 221 -11.32 -14.60 3.71
C ILE A 221 -11.16 -14.75 2.20
N ILE A 222 -11.38 -13.66 1.45
CA ILE A 222 -10.94 -13.55 0.06
C ILE A 222 -9.59 -12.81 0.10
N PRO A 223 -8.46 -13.48 -0.23
CA PRO A 223 -7.12 -12.91 -0.05
C PRO A 223 -6.92 -11.53 -0.70
N ALA A 224 -7.57 -11.25 -1.83
CA ALA A 224 -7.47 -9.97 -2.54
C ALA A 224 -7.83 -8.75 -1.66
N PHE A 225 -8.81 -8.88 -0.75
CA PHE A 225 -9.19 -7.80 0.18
C PHE A 225 -8.18 -7.62 1.33
N TYR A 226 -7.34 -8.62 1.59
CA TYR A 226 -6.34 -8.62 2.66
C TYR A 226 -4.92 -8.58 2.08
N TYR A 227 -4.79 -8.23 0.80
CA TYR A 227 -3.54 -8.21 0.06
C TYR A 227 -2.77 -6.92 0.31
N LYS A 228 -1.57 -7.01 0.87
CA LYS A 228 -0.71 -5.87 1.14
C LYS A 228 0.35 -5.75 0.04
N LEU A 229 0.35 -4.61 -0.64
CA LEU A 229 1.33 -4.34 -1.69
C LEU A 229 2.75 -4.17 -1.14
N ASP A 230 3.71 -4.53 -2.00
CA ASP A 230 5.09 -4.14 -1.81
C ASP A 230 5.22 -2.62 -1.79
N THR A 231 6.21 -2.14 -1.03
CA THR A 231 6.49 -0.72 -0.91
C THR A 231 6.99 -0.14 -2.24
N PRO A 232 6.48 1.02 -2.71
CA PRO A 232 7.03 1.70 -3.87
C PRO A 232 8.52 2.02 -3.71
N ILE A 233 9.28 1.83 -4.79
CA ILE A 233 10.74 2.00 -4.84
C ILE A 233 11.16 2.96 -5.96
N ASN A 234 12.45 3.28 -6.01
CA ASN A 234 13.06 4.10 -7.07
C ASN A 234 12.37 5.46 -7.24
N ILE A 235 12.16 6.17 -6.13
CA ILE A 235 11.64 7.53 -6.17
C ILE A 235 12.69 8.46 -6.79
N THR A 236 12.30 9.17 -7.83
CA THR A 236 13.13 10.15 -8.53
C THR A 236 12.36 11.45 -8.70
N ILE A 237 13.07 12.55 -8.95
CA ILE A 237 12.46 13.84 -9.26
C ILE A 237 13.11 14.44 -10.52
N ASN A 238 12.29 14.90 -11.44
CA ASN A 238 12.70 15.83 -12.46
C ASN A 238 12.63 17.25 -11.88
N LYS A 239 13.79 17.88 -11.66
CA LYS A 239 13.88 19.21 -11.01
C LYS A 239 13.29 20.34 -11.87
N ASP A 240 13.28 20.20 -13.19
CA ASP A 240 12.80 21.22 -14.10
C ASP A 240 11.26 21.27 -14.12
N THR A 241 10.62 20.10 -14.07
CA THR A 241 9.15 19.97 -14.09
C THR A 241 8.54 19.80 -12.69
N ASN A 242 9.36 19.56 -11.66
CA ASN A 242 8.95 19.10 -10.33
C ASN A 242 8.09 17.82 -10.37
N GLU A 243 8.25 16.98 -11.39
CA GLU A 243 7.58 15.68 -11.48
C GLU A 243 8.35 14.64 -10.67
N VAL A 244 7.70 14.07 -9.67
CA VAL A 244 8.19 12.94 -8.89
C VAL A 244 7.67 11.66 -9.51
N GLU A 245 8.55 10.69 -9.73
CA GLU A 245 8.20 9.37 -10.28
C GLU A 245 8.62 8.27 -9.30
N TRP A 246 7.90 7.15 -9.31
CA TRP A 246 8.24 5.95 -8.53
C TRP A 246 7.88 4.68 -9.30
N LYS A 247 8.33 3.53 -8.80
CA LYS A 247 8.01 2.22 -9.37
C LYS A 247 7.45 1.29 -8.31
N LEU A 248 6.38 0.58 -8.64
CA LEU A 248 5.93 -0.55 -7.85
C LEU A 248 6.76 -1.78 -8.25
N PRO A 249 7.41 -2.50 -7.29
CA PRO A 249 8.28 -3.61 -7.63
C PRO A 249 7.61 -4.71 -8.47
N LYS A 250 6.33 -4.96 -8.20
CA LYS A 250 5.52 -5.97 -8.87
C LYS A 250 4.13 -5.42 -9.17
N MET A 251 3.64 -5.70 -10.36
CA MET A 251 2.31 -5.32 -10.80
C MET A 251 1.59 -6.56 -11.35
N HIS A 252 0.52 -6.99 -10.68
CA HIS A 252 -0.33 -8.12 -11.09
C HIS A 252 -1.52 -7.69 -11.94
N TYR A 253 -1.91 -6.44 -11.77
CA TYR A 253 -3.03 -5.82 -12.43
C TYR A 253 -2.62 -4.62 -13.28
N SER A 254 -3.56 -4.11 -14.07
CA SER A 254 -3.43 -2.86 -14.84
C SER A 254 -3.10 -1.67 -13.94
N ASP A 255 -2.42 -0.66 -14.47
CA ASP A 255 -2.07 0.58 -13.74
C ASP A 255 -3.28 1.26 -13.09
N SER A 256 -4.45 1.16 -13.72
CA SER A 256 -5.72 1.69 -13.22
C SER A 256 -6.18 1.06 -11.90
N CYS A 257 -5.69 -0.13 -11.55
CA CYS A 257 -6.05 -0.83 -10.31
C CYS A 257 -5.33 -0.29 -9.08
N TYR A 258 -4.35 0.59 -9.24
CA TYR A 258 -3.54 1.06 -8.12
C TYR A 258 -3.89 2.51 -7.78
N THR A 259 -3.92 2.78 -6.48
CA THR A 259 -3.98 4.14 -5.95
C THR A 259 -2.81 4.33 -5.01
N TYR A 260 -2.14 5.46 -5.18
CA TYR A 260 -0.98 5.84 -4.39
C TYR A 260 -1.31 7.02 -3.49
N GLU A 261 -0.60 7.08 -2.38
CA GLU A 261 -0.51 8.28 -1.57
C GLU A 261 0.92 8.79 -1.61
N ILE A 262 1.09 10.07 -1.92
CA ILE A 262 2.35 10.79 -1.80
C ILE A 262 2.29 11.71 -0.59
N ASN A 263 3.24 11.57 0.32
CA ASN A 263 3.45 12.47 1.44
C ASN A 263 4.64 13.38 1.15
N LEU A 264 4.38 14.69 1.08
CA LEU A 264 5.40 15.72 0.95
C LEU A 264 5.54 16.47 2.28
N THR A 265 6.72 16.43 2.89
CA THR A 265 7.02 17.10 4.16
C THR A 265 8.12 18.13 3.97
N ASP A 266 7.86 19.40 4.31
CA ASP A 266 8.88 20.46 4.37
C ASP A 266 9.71 20.23 5.64
N TRP A 267 11.05 20.29 5.54
CA TRP A 267 11.91 20.15 6.72
C TRP A 267 11.79 21.32 7.71
N SER A 268 11.42 22.49 7.21
CA SER A 268 11.27 23.72 8.01
C SER A 268 9.94 23.72 8.77
N ASP A 269 8.94 23.03 8.23
CA ASP A 269 7.61 22.86 8.79
C ASP A 269 7.18 21.41 8.55
N PRO A 270 7.40 20.50 9.53
CA PRO A 270 7.25 19.06 9.36
C PRO A 270 5.78 18.60 9.35
N THR A 271 4.87 19.43 8.84
CA THR A 271 3.48 19.07 8.62
C THR A 271 3.38 18.16 7.38
N PRO A 272 2.89 16.91 7.54
CA PRO A 272 2.76 15.99 6.42
C PRO A 272 1.63 16.43 5.48
N LYS A 273 1.94 16.57 4.19
CA LYS A 273 0.96 16.89 3.14
C LYS A 273 0.74 15.65 2.29
N VAL A 274 -0.29 14.88 2.63
CA VAL A 274 -0.64 13.65 1.92
C VAL A 274 -1.64 13.93 0.81
N LYS A 275 -1.42 13.35 -0.38
CA LYS A 275 -2.30 13.43 -1.55
C LYS A 275 -2.48 12.06 -2.20
N ASN A 276 -3.71 11.77 -2.63
CA ASN A 276 -4.03 10.59 -3.42
C ASN A 276 -3.70 10.82 -4.90
N VAL A 277 -3.08 9.84 -5.54
CA VAL A 277 -2.62 9.88 -6.93
C VAL A 277 -2.96 8.54 -7.60
N SER A 278 -3.46 8.58 -8.84
CA SER A 278 -3.83 7.39 -9.63
C SER A 278 -2.76 6.94 -10.64
N SER A 279 -1.56 7.53 -10.57
CA SER A 279 -0.45 7.27 -11.48
C SER A 279 0.84 7.13 -10.68
N THR A 280 1.87 6.54 -11.30
CA THR A 280 3.21 6.37 -10.73
C THR A 280 4.07 7.64 -10.81
N LYS A 281 3.44 8.77 -11.14
CA LYS A 281 4.06 10.07 -11.23
C LYS A 281 3.14 11.18 -10.75
N TYR A 282 3.74 12.23 -10.19
CA TYR A 282 3.01 13.36 -9.64
C TYR A 282 3.85 14.64 -9.64
N VAL A 283 3.26 15.75 -10.12
CA VAL A 283 3.91 17.07 -10.09
C VAL A 283 3.68 17.72 -8.73
N ILE A 284 4.77 17.93 -7.98
CA ILE A 284 4.71 18.57 -6.67
C ILE A 284 4.82 20.10 -6.78
N SER A 285 4.11 20.82 -5.93
CA SER A 285 4.33 22.26 -5.72
C SER A 285 5.30 22.42 -4.55
N ARG A 286 6.49 22.96 -4.83
CA ARG A 286 7.56 23.16 -3.83
C ARG A 286 8.22 24.53 -3.96
N ASP A 287 8.71 25.02 -2.83
CA ASP A 287 9.66 26.14 -2.78
C ASP A 287 11.08 25.62 -3.08
N HIS A 288 11.72 26.14 -4.13
CA HIS A 288 13.03 25.68 -4.59
C HIS A 288 14.18 26.00 -3.62
N GLU A 289 13.97 26.89 -2.65
CA GLU A 289 14.97 27.22 -1.61
C GLU A 289 14.91 26.30 -0.39
N LYS A 290 13.91 25.41 -0.32
CA LYS A 290 13.66 24.56 0.84
C LYS A 290 13.96 23.09 0.58
N ARG A 291 14.20 22.38 1.67
CA ARG A 291 14.43 20.93 1.68
C ARG A 291 13.11 20.19 1.94
N TYR A 292 12.86 19.15 1.15
CA TYR A 292 11.65 18.32 1.30
C TYR A 292 11.99 16.84 1.49
N SER A 293 11.09 16.13 2.16
CA SER A 293 11.06 14.68 2.21
C SER A 293 9.82 14.18 1.49
N VAL A 294 10.00 13.22 0.59
CA VAL A 294 8.93 12.56 -0.16
C VAL A 294 8.86 11.10 0.24
N GLN A 295 7.66 10.64 0.58
CA GLN A 295 7.36 9.24 0.78
C GLN A 295 6.13 8.86 -0.04
N VAL A 296 6.09 7.62 -0.51
CA VAL A 296 4.99 7.09 -1.32
C VAL A 296 4.57 5.73 -0.78
N ARG A 297 3.26 5.48 -0.74
CA ARG A 297 2.69 4.15 -0.51
C ARG A 297 1.59 3.86 -1.52
N GLY A 298 1.24 2.60 -1.71
CA GLY A 298 0.21 2.18 -2.66
C GLY A 298 -0.81 1.22 -2.06
N THR A 299 -1.99 1.15 -2.66
CA THR A 299 -3.01 0.12 -2.41
C THR A 299 -3.65 -0.32 -3.73
N VAL A 300 -4.29 -1.49 -3.73
CA VAL A 300 -5.18 -1.92 -4.82
C VAL A 300 -6.55 -1.30 -4.57
N ASN A 301 -7.07 -0.60 -5.57
CA ASN A 301 -8.32 0.14 -5.47
C ASN A 301 -9.52 -0.73 -5.87
N ARG A 302 -10.71 -0.15 -5.72
CA ARG A 302 -12.00 -0.78 -6.03
C ARG A 302 -12.22 -1.16 -7.50
N ASP A 303 -11.43 -0.64 -8.44
CA ASP A 303 -11.59 -0.97 -9.85
C ASP A 303 -11.22 -2.43 -10.12
N CYS A 304 -10.43 -3.03 -9.23
CA CYS A 304 -9.99 -4.41 -9.32
C CYS A 304 -10.41 -5.16 -8.05
N HIS A 305 -9.78 -4.90 -6.91
CA HIS A 305 -10.23 -5.36 -5.60
C HIS A 305 -9.78 -4.36 -4.54
N GLU A 306 -10.71 -3.77 -3.80
CA GLU A 306 -10.38 -2.82 -2.75
C GLU A 306 -9.69 -3.53 -1.59
N SER A 307 -8.37 -3.38 -1.50
CA SER A 307 -7.62 -3.92 -0.37
C SER A 307 -7.83 -3.06 0.87
N LEU A 308 -7.97 -3.73 2.01
CA LEU A 308 -8.01 -3.11 3.34
C LEU A 308 -6.65 -2.56 3.77
N PHE A 309 -5.55 -2.97 3.10
CA PHE A 309 -4.19 -2.61 3.50
C PHE A 309 -3.49 -1.74 2.47
N TRP A 310 -2.93 -0.64 2.96
CA TRP A 310 -1.88 0.08 2.24
C TRP A 310 -0.54 -0.62 2.41
N SER A 311 0.34 -0.46 1.41
CA SER A 311 1.75 -0.78 1.56
C SER A 311 2.36 0.04 2.70
N GLU A 312 3.52 -0.39 3.18
CA GLU A 312 4.35 0.50 3.98
C GLU A 312 4.73 1.74 3.16
N TRP A 313 5.03 2.82 3.87
CA TRP A 313 5.61 4.01 3.26
C TRP A 313 7.01 3.68 2.75
N SER A 314 7.34 4.21 1.56
CA SER A 314 8.69 4.16 1.03
C SER A 314 9.67 4.84 1.99
N LYS A 315 10.95 4.47 1.82
CA LYS A 315 12.04 5.22 2.45
C LYS A 315 11.96 6.68 1.99
N PRO A 316 12.21 7.64 2.91
CA PRO A 316 12.14 9.05 2.58
C PRO A 316 13.17 9.39 1.49
N PHE A 317 12.69 9.99 0.41
CA PHE A 317 13.50 10.58 -0.64
C PHE A 317 13.66 12.06 -0.34
N HIS A 318 14.90 12.52 -0.20
CA HIS A 318 15.20 13.91 0.14
C HIS A 318 15.45 14.74 -1.12
N ILE A 319 14.68 15.81 -1.26
CA ILE A 319 14.88 16.82 -2.28
C ILE A 319 15.65 17.97 -1.64
N GLU A 320 16.89 18.16 -2.07
CA GLU A 320 17.71 19.28 -1.63
C GLU A 320 17.29 20.58 -2.30
N PRO A 321 17.49 21.73 -1.62
CA PRO A 321 17.34 23.04 -2.23
C PRO A 321 18.13 23.13 -3.53
N ASP A 322 17.59 23.86 -4.50
CA ASP A 322 18.31 24.08 -5.73
C ASP A 322 19.50 25.02 -5.46
N ALA A 323 20.64 24.71 -6.08
CA ALA A 323 21.82 25.54 -5.93
C ALA A 323 21.49 26.96 -6.39
N LYS A 324 21.88 27.97 -5.61
CA LYS A 324 21.74 29.36 -6.02
C LYS A 324 22.61 29.58 -7.25
N VAL A 325 21.97 29.58 -8.42
CA VAL A 325 22.60 30.00 -9.66
C VAL A 325 22.60 31.52 -9.61
N PHE A 326 23.74 32.11 -9.23
CA PHE A 326 23.92 33.54 -9.36
C PHE A 326 23.89 33.88 -10.86
N ASP A 327 23.06 34.84 -11.24
CA ASP A 327 23.00 35.31 -12.62
C ASP A 327 24.39 35.81 -13.04
N LEU A 328 24.72 35.65 -14.32
CA LEU A 328 25.99 36.06 -14.90
C LEU A 328 26.27 37.54 -14.60
N LEU A 329 25.22 38.37 -14.60
CA LEU A 329 25.30 39.78 -14.25
C LEU A 329 25.72 39.99 -12.78
N THR A 330 25.23 39.17 -11.85
CA THR A 330 25.58 39.24 -10.43
C THR A 330 27.04 38.86 -10.20
N ILE A 331 27.51 37.83 -10.92
CA ILE A 331 28.92 37.40 -10.89
C ILE A 331 29.81 38.50 -11.47
N LEU A 332 29.46 39.07 -12.63
CA LEU A 332 30.21 40.17 -13.24
C LEU A 332 30.25 41.42 -12.35
N ALA A 333 29.13 41.76 -11.70
CA ALA A 333 29.08 42.87 -10.77
C ALA A 333 30.02 42.65 -9.58
N ALA A 334 30.01 41.46 -8.98
CA ALA A 334 30.90 41.11 -7.86
C ALA A 334 32.38 41.18 -8.26
N VAL A 335 32.73 40.64 -9.44
CA VAL A 335 34.10 40.72 -9.98
C VAL A 335 34.50 42.18 -10.26
N GLY A 336 33.60 42.98 -10.83
CA GLY A 336 33.82 44.40 -11.08
C GLY A 336 34.08 45.19 -9.81
N VAL A 337 33.27 44.97 -8.76
CA VAL A 337 33.46 45.60 -7.44
C VAL A 337 34.81 45.20 -6.83
N PHE A 338 35.19 43.93 -6.92
CA PHE A 338 36.48 43.46 -6.41
C PHE A 338 37.66 44.09 -7.19
N PHE A 339 37.55 44.20 -8.51
CA PHE A 339 38.57 44.84 -9.34
C PHE A 339 38.73 46.33 -9.01
N VAL A 340 37.62 47.07 -8.89
CA VAL A 340 37.66 48.48 -8.50
C VAL A 340 38.25 48.63 -7.10
N GLY A 341 37.87 47.76 -6.16
CA GLY A 341 38.41 47.75 -4.80
C GLY A 341 39.94 47.55 -4.78
N THR A 342 40.45 46.56 -5.53
CA THR A 342 41.90 46.32 -5.60
C THR A 342 42.65 47.48 -6.24
N VAL A 343 42.12 48.07 -7.32
CA VAL A 343 42.70 49.27 -7.95
C VAL A 343 42.75 50.44 -6.98
N LEU A 344 41.68 50.71 -6.24
CA LEU A 344 41.63 51.80 -5.25
C LEU A 344 42.64 51.58 -4.11
N VAL A 345 42.77 50.35 -3.62
CA VAL A 345 43.80 50.01 -2.62
C VAL A 345 45.20 50.22 -3.19
N LEU A 346 45.47 49.77 -4.42
CA LEU A 346 46.76 49.99 -5.07
C LEU A 346 47.07 51.48 -5.23
N ILE A 347 46.09 52.31 -5.64
CA ILE A 347 46.25 53.76 -5.73
C ILE A 347 46.52 54.36 -4.35
N PHE A 348 45.79 53.95 -3.32
CA PHE A 348 46.01 54.42 -1.95
C PHE A 348 47.42 54.06 -1.45
N PHE A 349 47.89 52.84 -1.67
CA PHE A 349 49.27 52.44 -1.34
C PHE A 349 50.29 53.26 -2.16
N CYS A 350 50.09 53.42 -3.47
CA CYS A 350 50.99 54.19 -4.33
C CYS A 350 51.11 55.66 -3.89
N THR A 351 49.98 56.28 -3.56
CA THR A 351 49.92 57.68 -3.12
C THR A 351 50.48 57.84 -1.70
N ARG A 352 50.14 56.93 -0.77
CA ARG A 352 50.55 57.03 0.64
C ARG A 352 52.04 56.76 0.87
N PHE A 353 52.63 55.87 0.07
CA PHE A 353 54.05 55.52 0.13
C PHE A 353 54.92 56.29 -0.88
N LYS A 354 54.34 57.22 -1.65
CA LYS A 354 55.02 57.99 -2.72
C LYS A 354 55.84 57.09 -3.65
N LEU A 355 55.34 55.88 -3.95
CA LEU A 355 56.07 54.90 -4.77
C LEU A 355 56.34 55.44 -6.18
N TRP A 356 55.44 56.26 -6.71
CA TRP A 356 55.62 56.96 -7.98
C TRP A 356 56.80 57.93 -7.99
N SER A 357 57.15 58.55 -6.87
CA SER A 357 58.33 59.43 -6.80
C SER A 357 59.65 58.66 -6.72
N LYS A 358 59.60 57.34 -6.45
CA LYS A 358 60.78 56.46 -6.47
C LYS A 358 60.95 55.72 -7.79
N VAL A 359 59.86 55.39 -8.47
CA VAL A 359 59.88 54.70 -9.77
C VAL A 359 60.13 55.67 -10.93
N CYS A 360 59.67 56.93 -10.82
CA CYS A 360 59.94 57.99 -11.79
C CYS A 360 60.89 59.04 -11.19
N GLN A 361 62.11 58.65 -10.83
CA GLN A 361 63.15 59.65 -10.62
C GLN A 361 63.59 60.18 -11.99
N PRO A 362 63.63 61.51 -12.21
CA PRO A 362 64.24 62.06 -13.41
C PRO A 362 65.71 61.62 -13.43
N ILE A 363 66.19 61.19 -14.61
CA ILE A 363 67.58 60.80 -14.83
C ILE A 363 68.47 61.93 -14.28
N PRO A 364 69.36 61.67 -13.30
CA PRO A 364 70.19 62.71 -12.71
C PRO A 364 71.06 63.35 -13.80
N ASP A 365 71.01 64.68 -13.89
CA ASP A 365 71.74 65.45 -14.90
C ASP A 365 73.26 65.19 -14.77
N PRO A 366 73.91 64.59 -15.80
CA PRO A 366 75.33 64.26 -15.73
C PRO A 366 76.24 65.49 -15.70
N LYS A 367 75.74 66.69 -16.02
CA LYS A 367 76.55 67.93 -16.03
C LYS A 367 77.29 68.17 -14.72
N GLY A 368 76.67 67.89 -13.57
CA GLY A 368 77.28 68.12 -12.26
C GLY A 368 78.45 67.18 -11.91
N LYS A 369 78.61 66.06 -12.62
CA LYS A 369 79.74 65.12 -12.42
C LYS A 369 80.92 65.39 -13.35
N PHE A 370 80.72 66.16 -14.42
CA PHE A 370 81.73 66.46 -15.43
C PHE A 370 81.90 67.98 -15.56
N ASN A 371 82.30 68.63 -14.46
CA ASN A 371 82.50 70.07 -14.42
C ASN A 371 83.52 70.50 -15.50
N GLY A 372 83.14 71.50 -16.30
CA GLY A 372 83.93 72.02 -17.40
C GLY A 372 83.89 71.20 -18.70
N LEU A 373 83.47 69.92 -18.70
CA LEU A 373 83.49 69.07 -19.92
C LEU A 373 82.64 69.65 -21.05
N PHE A 374 81.42 70.07 -20.74
CA PHE A 374 80.48 70.59 -21.73
C PHE A 374 80.65 72.09 -21.97
N GLU A 375 81.30 72.82 -21.07
CA GLU A 375 81.45 74.29 -21.12
C GLU A 375 82.78 74.70 -21.75
N ASP A 376 83.88 74.07 -21.34
CA ASP A 376 85.24 74.42 -21.78
C ASP A 376 85.76 73.52 -22.91
N TYR A 377 85.17 72.33 -23.07
CA TYR A 377 85.63 71.30 -24.02
C TYR A 377 84.55 70.85 -25.01
N ASP A 378 83.39 71.51 -25.04
CA ASP A 378 82.28 71.27 -26.00
C ASP A 378 81.83 69.79 -26.08
N GLY A 379 81.99 69.04 -24.98
CA GLY A 379 81.67 67.61 -24.90
C GLY A 379 82.78 66.66 -25.35
N ASP A 380 83.98 67.14 -25.71
CA ASP A 380 85.14 66.31 -26.04
C ASP A 380 85.78 65.69 -24.78
N PHE A 381 85.38 64.46 -24.49
CA PHE A 381 85.81 63.72 -23.31
C PHE A 381 87.31 63.38 -23.30
N GLN A 382 87.91 63.12 -24.45
CA GLN A 382 89.33 62.79 -24.58
C GLN A 382 90.21 63.98 -24.18
N LYS A 383 89.83 65.18 -24.63
CA LYS A 383 90.54 66.42 -24.35
C LYS A 383 90.42 66.83 -22.87
N TRP A 384 89.26 66.59 -22.26
CA TRP A 384 88.99 66.89 -20.85
C TRP A 384 89.76 65.96 -19.88
N ILE A 385 89.85 64.66 -20.19
CA ILE A 385 90.61 63.69 -19.37
C ILE A 385 92.10 63.99 -19.37
N ASN A 386 92.67 64.30 -20.54
CA ASN A 386 94.12 64.51 -20.66
C ASN A 386 94.61 65.72 -19.86
N LYS A 387 93.73 66.67 -19.51
CA LYS A 387 94.05 67.82 -18.66
C LYS A 387 93.73 67.63 -17.17
N ASN A 388 93.00 66.58 -16.78
CA ASN A 388 92.63 66.30 -15.39
C ASN A 388 93.12 64.90 -14.95
N PRO A 389 94.44 64.65 -14.85
CA PRO A 389 94.99 63.32 -14.57
C PRO A 389 94.71 62.78 -13.15
N ILE A 390 94.24 63.62 -12.22
CA ILE A 390 94.02 63.24 -10.81
C ILE A 390 92.82 62.28 -10.64
N LEU A 391 91.89 62.22 -11.60
CA LEU A 391 90.69 61.36 -11.54
C LEU A 391 90.96 59.88 -11.84
N MET A 392 92.15 59.51 -12.35
CA MET A 392 92.48 58.10 -12.67
C MET A 392 93.12 57.31 -11.51
N THR A 393 93.35 57.90 -10.34
CA THR A 393 94.09 57.23 -9.24
C THR A 393 93.24 56.42 -8.28
N LYS A 394 91.97 56.13 -8.60
CA LYS A 394 91.16 55.19 -7.81
C LYS A 394 90.75 53.97 -8.65
N THR A 395 91.68 53.04 -8.81
CA THR A 395 91.35 51.65 -9.10
C THR A 395 90.67 51.05 -7.87
N GLU A 396 89.34 51.03 -7.86
CA GLU A 396 88.59 50.11 -6.99
C GLU A 396 88.57 48.74 -7.67
N GLU A 397 89.16 47.76 -7.00
CA GLU A 397 89.21 46.36 -7.41
C GLU A 397 87.80 45.77 -7.55
N CYS A 398 87.52 45.16 -8.70
CA CYS A 398 86.31 44.37 -8.89
C CYS A 398 86.42 43.03 -8.13
N ILE A 399 85.67 42.87 -7.05
CA ILE A 399 85.44 41.56 -6.42
C ILE A 399 84.23 40.92 -7.12
N PRO A 400 84.36 39.73 -7.75
CA PRO A 400 83.21 39.03 -8.32
C PRO A 400 82.39 38.38 -7.20
N VAL A 401 81.13 38.80 -7.08
CA VAL A 401 80.16 38.17 -6.19
C VAL A 401 79.44 37.06 -6.97
N ILE A 402 79.75 35.82 -6.62
CA ILE A 402 78.98 34.63 -7.00
C ILE A 402 77.87 34.46 -5.97
N VAL A 403 76.60 34.47 -6.40
CA VAL A 403 75.47 33.99 -5.59
C VAL A 403 74.66 32.98 -6.40
N LYS A 404 74.42 31.87 -5.70
CA LYS A 404 73.93 30.57 -6.15
C LYS A 404 72.43 30.57 -6.46
N GLU A 405 72.04 29.75 -7.43
CA GLU A 405 70.67 29.24 -7.56
C GLU A 405 70.29 28.45 -6.30
N VAL A 406 69.08 28.71 -5.79
CA VAL A 406 68.30 27.81 -4.93
C VAL A 406 66.88 27.79 -5.46
#